data_AF-A0A949GMN4-F1
#
_entry.id   AF-A0A949GMN4-F1
#
_cell.length_a   1.000
_cell.length_b   1.000
_cell.length_c   1.000
_cell.angle_alpha   90.00
_cell.angle_beta   90.00
_cell.angle_gamma   90.00
#
_symmetry.space_group_name_H-M   'P 1'
#
loop_
_entity.id
_entity.type
_entity.pdbx_description
1 polymer ?
#
loop_
_entity_poly.entity_id
_entity_poly.type
_entity_poly.pdbx_seq_one_letter_code
_entity_poly.pdbx_strand_id
1 'polypeptide(L)'
;FFILVRVLGSHISMFISDVTCALDYEVASEFLEIADLPTPEDDDEPLPGGHMDIINDLGMGHMELEALCDDTELFPDEQLEAIAKRLGFADEFVELLEL
;
A
#
# COMPACT_ATOMS: atom_id res chain seq x y z
N PHE A 1 -1.53 -4.80 6.79
CA PHE A 1 -0.84 -4.15 5.67
C PHE A 1 -1.54 -4.45 4.36
N PHE A 2 -1.27 -3.65 3.33
CA PHE A 2 -1.62 -3.91 1.94
C PHE A 2 -0.43 -3.58 1.03
N ILE A 3 -0.47 -4.10 -0.21
CA ILE A 3 0.52 -3.81 -1.25
C ILE A 3 -0.23 -3.22 -2.45
N LEU A 4 0.33 -2.16 -3.04
CA LEU A 4 -0.11 -1.64 -4.32
C LEU A 4 0.95 -1.94 -5.38
N VAL A 5 0.52 -2.53 -6.49
CA VAL A 5 1.36 -2.75 -7.68
C VAL A 5 0.70 -2.05 -8.85
N ARG A 6 1.42 -1.14 -9.50
CA ARG A 6 0.93 -0.39 -10.64
C ARG A 6 1.81 -0.60 -11.85
N VAL A 7 1.19 -1.00 -12.96
CA VAL A 7 1.87 -1.25 -14.23
C VAL A 7 1.43 -0.22 -15.27
N LEU A 8 2.38 0.55 -15.79
CA LEU A 8 2.20 1.53 -16.86
C LEU A 8 3.17 1.23 -18.01
N GLY A 9 2.68 0.53 -19.03
CA GLY A 9 3.52 0.06 -20.13
C GLY A 9 4.57 -0.93 -19.62
N SER A 10 5.86 -0.58 -19.73
CA SER A 10 6.98 -1.36 -19.19
C SER A 10 7.41 -0.96 -17.78
N HIS A 11 6.78 0.06 -17.20
CA HIS A 11 7.11 0.55 -15.86
C HIS A 11 6.24 -0.14 -14.81
N ILE A 12 6.86 -0.68 -13.77
CA ILE A 12 6.20 -1.25 -12.60
C ILE A 12 6.60 -0.40 -11.40
N SER A 13 5.60 0.11 -10.68
CA SER A 13 5.77 0.80 -9.40
C SER A 13 5.11 -0.01 -8.30
N MET A 14 5.75 -0.08 -7.14
CA MET A 14 5.33 -0.92 -6.03
C MET A 14 5.34 -0.10 -4.74
N PHE A 15 4.37 -0.35 -3.86
CA PHE A 15 4.20 0.29 -2.56
C PHE A 15 3.69 -0.74 -1.55
N ILE A 16 4.17 -0.64 -0.30
CA ILE A 16 3.68 -1.42 0.84
C ILE A 16 3.26 -0.46 1.95
N SER A 17 2.13 -0.72 2.61
CA SER A 17 1.59 0.17 3.63
C SER A 17 2.35 0.10 4.97
N ASP A 18 3.11 -0.98 5.19
CA ASP A 18 3.85 -1.25 6.41
C ASP A 18 5.00 -2.22 6.11
N VAL A 19 6.23 -1.73 6.18
CA VAL A 19 7.44 -2.52 5.92
C VAL A 19 7.73 -3.56 7.01
N THR A 20 7.28 -3.31 8.25
CA THR A 20 7.55 -4.20 9.41
C THR A 20 6.90 -5.57 9.25
N CYS A 21 5.83 -5.63 8.44
CA CYS A 21 5.18 -6.88 8.07
C CYS A 21 6.11 -7.88 7.34
N ALA A 22 7.27 -7.44 6.82
CA ALA A 22 8.28 -8.35 6.27
C ALA A 22 8.89 -9.31 7.31
N LEU A 23 8.79 -9.02 8.61
CA LEU A 23 9.23 -9.90 9.69
C LEU A 23 8.36 -11.17 9.80
N ASP A 24 7.07 -11.03 9.51
CA ASP A 24 6.07 -12.08 9.72
C ASP A 24 5.55 -12.69 8.40
N TYR A 25 5.63 -11.95 7.28
CA TYR A 25 5.00 -12.32 6.02
C TYR A 25 6.01 -12.40 4.87
N GLU A 26 6.18 -13.60 4.30
CA GLU A 26 7.10 -13.88 3.19
C GLU A 26 6.87 -12.95 1.98
N VAL A 27 5.60 -12.67 1.63
CA VAL A 27 5.25 -11.77 0.53
C VAL A 27 5.74 -10.32 0.75
N ALA A 28 5.77 -9.85 2.00
CA ALA A 28 6.29 -8.53 2.33
C ALA A 28 7.82 -8.54 2.30
N SER A 29 8.46 -9.62 2.72
CA SER A 29 9.92 -9.81 2.59
C SER A 29 10.37 -9.80 1.12
N GLU A 30 9.70 -10.57 0.26
CA GLU A 30 9.95 -10.58 -1.19
C GLU A 30 9.73 -9.21 -1.83
N PHE A 31 8.69 -8.47 -1.39
CA PHE A 31 8.46 -7.10 -1.84
C PHE A 31 9.67 -6.20 -1.53
N LEU A 32 10.23 -6.26 -0.32
CA LEU A 32 11.36 -5.41 0.06
C LEU A 32 12.61 -5.74 -0.78
N GLU A 33 12.85 -7.03 -1.07
CA GLU A 33 13.95 -7.44 -1.95
C GLU A 33 13.77 -6.89 -3.37
N ILE A 34 12.58 -7.02 -3.96
CA ILE A 34 12.28 -6.50 -5.30
C ILE A 34 12.39 -4.97 -5.36
N ALA A 35 11.97 -4.30 -4.29
CA ALA A 35 11.95 -2.84 -4.20
C ALA A 35 13.30 -2.24 -3.74
N ASP A 36 14.31 -3.07 -3.44
CA ASP A 36 15.61 -2.65 -2.89
C ASP A 36 15.46 -1.80 -1.62
N LEU A 37 14.60 -2.24 -0.70
CA LEU A 37 14.31 -1.58 0.57
C LEU A 37 15.01 -2.31 1.73
N PRO A 38 15.39 -1.58 2.80
CA PRO A 38 16.00 -2.20 3.98
C PRO A 38 15.01 -3.14 4.66
N THR A 39 15.52 -4.29 5.13
CA THR A 39 14.76 -5.17 6.02
C THR A 39 14.58 -4.48 7.38
N PRO A 40 13.36 -4.47 7.94
CA PRO A 40 13.10 -3.89 9.26
C PRO A 40 13.73 -4.72 10.39
N GLU A 41 13.95 -4.08 11.54
CA GLU A 41 14.27 -4.71 12.83
C GLU A 41 13.01 -4.88 13.70
N ASP A 42 13.06 -5.74 14.73
CA ASP A 42 11.91 -6.04 15.59
C ASP A 42 11.38 -4.83 16.39
N ASP A 43 12.20 -3.77 16.57
CA ASP A 43 11.86 -2.54 17.29
C ASP A 43 11.57 -1.34 16.38
N ASP A 44 11.54 -1.53 15.06
CA ASP A 44 11.14 -0.50 14.10
C ASP A 44 9.65 -0.18 14.20
N GLU A 45 9.30 1.10 13.95
CA GLU A 45 7.90 1.53 13.88
C GLU A 45 7.26 1.14 12.53
N PRO A 46 5.96 0.79 12.51
CA PRO A 46 5.22 0.54 11.27
C PRO A 46 5.21 1.76 10.36
N LEU A 47 5.79 1.64 9.17
CA LEU A 47 5.88 2.73 8.20
C LEU A 47 5.67 2.22 6.77
N PRO A 48 5.03 3.02 5.91
CA PRO A 48 4.90 2.67 4.49
C PRO A 48 6.24 2.72 3.77
N GLY A 49 6.36 1.96 2.67
CA GLY A 49 7.58 1.83 1.89
C GLY A 49 7.34 1.73 0.38
N GLY A 50 8.38 2.03 -0.39
CA GLY A 50 8.35 1.99 -1.85
C GLY A 50 7.91 3.31 -2.47
N HIS A 51 7.09 3.25 -3.53
CA HIS A 51 6.77 4.40 -4.36
C HIS A 51 5.57 5.18 -3.82
N MET A 52 5.80 6.13 -2.92
CA MET A 52 4.73 6.86 -2.23
C MET A 52 3.79 7.68 -3.14
N ASP A 53 4.27 8.08 -4.32
CA ASP A 53 3.46 8.79 -5.32
C ASP A 53 2.73 7.84 -6.30
N ILE A 54 2.61 6.55 -5.99
CA ILE A 54 2.11 5.50 -6.90
C ILE A 54 0.73 5.80 -7.51
N ILE A 55 -0.10 6.62 -6.85
CA ILE A 55 -1.46 7.00 -7.28
C ILE A 55 -1.68 8.52 -7.29
N ASN A 56 -0.60 9.31 -7.28
CA ASN A 56 -0.67 10.77 -7.24
C ASN A 56 -1.38 11.38 -8.46
N ASP A 57 -1.10 10.86 -9.65
CA ASP A 57 -1.76 11.26 -10.90
C ASP A 57 -3.24 10.82 -10.99
N LEU A 58 -3.69 9.92 -10.11
CA LEU A 58 -5.10 9.53 -9.96
C LEU A 58 -5.81 10.35 -8.88
N GLY A 59 -5.09 11.29 -8.25
CA GLY A 59 -5.65 12.29 -7.36
C GLY A 59 -5.39 12.05 -5.88
N MET A 60 -4.67 11.00 -5.46
CA MET A 60 -4.25 10.79 -4.06
C MET A 60 -2.74 10.97 -3.93
N GLY A 61 -2.32 12.05 -3.29
CA GLY A 61 -0.90 12.38 -3.10
C GLY A 61 -0.24 11.62 -1.95
N HIS A 62 1.09 11.66 -1.91
CA HIS A 62 1.92 11.03 -0.88
C HIS A 62 1.44 11.25 0.56
N MET A 63 1.23 12.50 0.98
CA MET A 63 0.81 12.80 2.37
C MET A 63 -0.57 12.22 2.72
N GLU A 64 -1.47 12.14 1.74
CA GLU A 64 -2.81 11.56 1.94
C GLU A 64 -2.71 10.03 2.08
N LEU A 65 -1.84 9.40 1.27
CA LEU A 65 -1.58 7.97 1.37
C LEU A 65 -0.85 7.58 2.68
N GLU A 66 0.12 8.37 3.13
CA GLU A 66 0.78 8.17 4.43
C GLU A 66 -0.21 8.30 5.59
N ALA A 67 -0.98 9.39 5.62
CA ALA A 67 -1.97 9.61 6.68
C ALA A 67 -3.00 8.48 6.75
N LEU A 68 -3.34 7.87 5.61
CA LEU A 68 -4.20 6.70 5.57
C LEU A 68 -3.53 5.44 6.16
N CYS A 69 -2.24 5.24 5.90
CA CYS A 69 -1.47 4.12 6.45
C CYS A 69 -1.29 4.23 7.98
N ASP A 70 -1.10 5.46 8.47
CA ASP A 70 -0.95 5.76 9.90
C ASP A 70 -2.27 5.67 10.69
N ASP A 71 -3.41 5.56 9.99
CA ASP A 71 -4.72 5.49 10.64
C ASP A 71 -4.97 4.12 11.30
N THR A 72 -4.65 4.06 12.59
CA THR A 72 -4.84 2.86 13.43
C THR A 72 -6.31 2.48 13.67
N GLU A 73 -7.27 3.34 13.30
CA GLU A 73 -8.70 3.03 13.41
C GLU A 73 -9.20 2.20 12.22
N LEU A 74 -8.43 2.10 11.13
CA LEU A 74 -8.81 1.39 9.91
C LEU A 74 -8.09 0.06 9.75
N PHE A 75 -8.85 -0.96 9.36
CA PHE A 75 -8.29 -2.21 8.85
C PHE A 75 -7.74 -2.04 7.42
N PRO A 76 -6.83 -2.93 6.95
CA PRO A 76 -6.24 -2.81 5.62
C PRO A 76 -7.24 -2.78 4.45
N ASP A 77 -8.34 -3.51 4.56
CA ASP A 77 -9.45 -3.49 3.59
C ASP A 77 -10.20 -2.16 3.61
N GLU A 78 -10.44 -1.57 4.78
CA GLU A 78 -11.05 -0.24 4.91
C GLU A 78 -10.14 0.87 4.35
N GLN A 79 -8.82 0.75 4.53
CA GLN A 79 -7.83 1.62 3.87
C GLN A 79 -7.93 1.49 2.34
N LEU A 80 -7.99 0.27 1.80
CA LEU A 80 -8.16 0.05 0.35
C LEU A 80 -9.50 0.59 -0.17
N GLU A 81 -10.59 0.46 0.59
CA GLU A 81 -11.86 1.09 0.24
C GLU A 81 -11.76 2.62 0.18
N ALA A 82 -11.04 3.25 1.12
CA ALA A 82 -10.82 4.69 1.12
C ALA A 82 -10.04 5.13 -0.14
N ILE A 83 -9.03 4.35 -0.55
CA ILE A 83 -8.32 4.54 -1.82
C ILE A 83 -9.29 4.42 -3.00
N ALA A 84 -10.08 3.35 -3.07
CA ALA A 84 -11.04 3.13 -4.16
C ALA A 84 -12.08 4.26 -4.26
N LYS A 85 -12.61 4.74 -3.13
CA LYS A 85 -13.50 5.91 -3.03
C LYS A 85 -12.82 7.17 -3.56
N ARG A 86 -11.56 7.40 -3.20
CA ARG A 86 -10.80 8.58 -3.64
C ARG A 86 -10.52 8.58 -5.15
N LEU A 87 -10.26 7.40 -5.71
CA LEU A 87 -9.95 7.20 -7.13
C LEU A 87 -11.20 7.02 -8.00
N GLY A 88 -12.38 6.90 -7.40
CA GLY A 88 -13.67 6.90 -8.09
C GLY A 88 -14.13 5.53 -8.60
N PHE A 89 -13.67 4.43 -8.00
CA PHE A 89 -14.06 3.05 -8.37
C PHE A 89 -14.54 2.21 -7.17
N ALA A 90 -15.08 2.87 -6.12
CA ALA A 90 -15.48 2.18 -4.90
C ALA A 90 -16.54 1.09 -5.12
N ASP A 91 -17.51 1.34 -5.99
CA ASP A 91 -18.60 0.40 -6.26
C ASP A 91 -18.05 -0.90 -6.89
N GLU A 92 -17.15 -0.77 -7.88
CA GLU A 92 -16.47 -1.90 -8.51
C GLU A 92 -15.55 -2.64 -7.52
N PHE A 93 -14.91 -1.92 -6.59
CA PHE A 93 -14.08 -2.53 -5.56
C PHE A 93 -14.90 -3.37 -4.58
N VAL A 94 -16.06 -2.85 -4.12
CA VAL A 94 -16.96 -3.59 -3.23
C VAL A 94 -17.55 -4.82 -3.92
N GLU A 95 -17.99 -4.69 -5.18
CA GLU A 95 -18.49 -5.83 -5.96
C GLU A 95 -17.45 -6.97 -6.04
N LEU A 96 -16.16 -6.65 -6.17
CA LEU A 96 -15.09 -7.64 -6.17
C LEU A 96 -14.91 -8.35 -4.83
N LEU A 97 -15.13 -7.68 -3.69
CA LEU A 97 -14.99 -8.27 -2.36
C LEU A 97 -16.16 -9.19 -1.98
N GLU A 98 -17.33 -8.97 -2.59
CA GLU A 98 -18.53 -9.78 -2.37
C GLU A 98 -18.62 -11.04 -3.26
N LEU A 99 -17.70 -11.18 -4.23
CA LEU A 99 -17.60 -12.31 -5.17
C LEU A 99 -16.98 -13.58 -4.56
#